data_AF-A0A016CRF5-F1
#
_entry.id   AF-A0A016CRF5-F1
#
_cell.length_a   1.000
_cell.length_b   1.000
_cell.length_c   1.000
_cell.angle_alpha   90.00
_cell.angle_beta   90.00
_cell.angle_gamma   90.00
#
_symmetry.space_group_name_H-M   'P 1'
#
loop_
_entity.id
_entity.type
_entity.pdbx_description
1 polymer ?
#
loop_
_entity_poly.entity_id
_entity_poly.type
_entity_poly.pdbx_seq_one_letter_code
_entity_poly.pdbx_strand_id
1 'polypeptide(L)'
;MHYLFFQTKVILKYSPLPLFSLFFLWSISFANVFYIRQTVAIALLFYSTTFLVNKKTWLFFICIYIATLFHSTSFVFVFAYFLFRLRITIKQMFFFLLMSFLFSIFLVSIFNSILPLVGGIIQHKLETYLALGEDGGTMTQSSLGEVLIRGIANKLFIFVLLIYFSSKEMKENLIFRGYLNLYWFGAILYFSMASISIVFVRFSFPYDIVQVILLPLLLKNVSSNNRYVLYAIISVFLLFRFYITLFGSYYDLYVPYKTIFQL
;
A
#
# COMPACT_ATOMS: atom_id res chain seq x y z
N MET A 1 18.56 9.18 -0.45
CA MET A 1 18.72 9.05 -1.93
C MET A 1 18.74 7.61 -2.46
N HIS A 2 19.35 6.61 -1.78
CA HIS A 2 19.53 5.28 -2.38
C HIS A 2 18.28 4.42 -2.60
N TYR A 3 17.17 4.61 -1.86
CA TYR A 3 15.97 3.76 -2.02
C TYR A 3 15.03 4.23 -3.15
N LEU A 4 15.03 5.53 -3.49
CA LEU A 4 14.28 6.06 -4.64
C LEU A 4 14.77 5.41 -5.94
N PHE A 5 16.07 5.10 -6.03
CA PHE A 5 16.64 4.36 -7.14
C PHE A 5 15.96 3.01 -7.40
N PHE A 6 15.66 2.24 -6.34
CA PHE A 6 14.94 0.97 -6.47
C PHE A 6 13.54 1.18 -7.03
N GLN A 7 12.81 2.19 -6.54
CA GLN A 7 11.46 2.52 -7.00
C GLN A 7 11.47 2.96 -8.48
N THR A 8 12.37 3.89 -8.84
CA THR A 8 12.51 4.39 -10.21
C THR A 8 12.90 3.28 -11.19
N LYS A 9 13.77 2.33 -10.79
CA LYS A 9 14.12 1.17 -11.62
C LYS A 9 12.91 0.32 -11.99
N VAL A 10 12.02 0.06 -11.04
CA VAL A 10 10.77 -0.68 -11.30
C VAL A 10 9.85 0.12 -12.21
N ILE A 11 9.69 1.41 -11.94
CA ILE A 11 8.85 2.33 -12.73
C ILE A 11 9.31 2.35 -14.19
N LEU A 12 10.59 2.61 -14.45
CA LEU A 12 11.11 2.67 -15.82
C LEU A 12 10.98 1.34 -16.57
N LYS A 13 11.03 0.21 -15.85
CA LYS A 13 10.97 -1.13 -16.47
C LYS A 13 9.55 -1.60 -16.76
N TYR A 14 8.60 -1.31 -15.86
CA TYR A 14 7.27 -1.93 -15.90
C TYR A 14 6.12 -0.93 -16.10
N SER A 15 6.33 0.36 -15.88
CA SER A 15 5.31 1.36 -16.15
C SER A 15 5.34 1.79 -17.61
N PRO A 16 4.23 1.73 -18.34
CA PRO A 16 4.13 2.32 -19.67
C PRO A 16 4.06 3.85 -19.65
N LEU A 17 3.79 4.48 -18.49
CA LEU A 17 3.74 5.92 -18.31
C LEU A 17 4.64 6.32 -17.11
N PRO A 18 5.98 6.29 -17.24
CA PRO A 18 6.89 6.48 -16.11
C PRO A 18 6.72 7.81 -15.37
N LEU A 19 6.47 8.91 -16.10
CA LEU A 19 6.21 10.22 -15.48
C LEU A 19 4.92 10.21 -14.66
N PHE A 20 3.88 9.53 -15.14
CA PHE A 20 2.62 9.39 -14.40
C PHE A 20 2.78 8.51 -13.16
N SER A 21 3.57 7.44 -13.23
CA SER A 21 3.95 6.65 -12.04
C SER A 21 4.71 7.48 -11.02
N LEU A 22 5.64 8.32 -11.47
CA LEU A 22 6.39 9.20 -10.59
C LEU A 22 5.45 10.22 -9.93
N PHE A 23 4.58 10.86 -10.70
CA PHE A 23 3.54 11.73 -10.17
C PHE A 23 2.67 11.03 -9.13
N PHE A 24 2.29 9.77 -9.37
CA PHE A 24 1.56 8.95 -8.40
C PHE A 24 2.35 8.77 -7.10
N LEU A 25 3.62 8.38 -7.20
CA LEU A 25 4.51 8.16 -6.05
C LEU A 25 4.71 9.44 -5.22
N TRP A 26 4.87 10.60 -5.87
CA TRP A 26 4.91 11.90 -5.20
C TRP A 26 3.59 12.22 -4.50
N SER A 27 2.47 11.95 -5.16
CA SER A 27 1.13 12.26 -4.65
C SER A 27 0.73 11.44 -3.43
N ILE A 28 1.15 10.18 -3.35
CA ILE A 28 0.72 9.28 -2.27
C ILE A 28 1.65 9.29 -1.05
N SER A 29 2.94 9.56 -1.24
CA SER A 29 3.96 9.37 -0.21
C SER A 29 5.07 10.41 -0.24
N PHE A 30 4.89 11.52 -0.97
CA PHE A 30 5.92 12.54 -1.18
C PHE A 30 7.26 11.94 -1.68
N ALA A 31 7.15 10.98 -2.60
CA ALA A 31 8.26 10.17 -3.11
C ALA A 31 9.11 9.49 -2.02
N ASN A 32 8.54 9.33 -0.83
CA ASN A 32 9.21 8.85 0.36
C ASN A 32 10.48 9.67 0.67
N VAL A 33 10.50 10.99 0.40
CA VAL A 33 11.68 11.84 0.62
C VAL A 33 12.17 11.77 2.07
N PHE A 34 11.27 11.62 3.03
CA PHE A 34 11.63 11.38 4.43
C PHE A 34 12.15 9.96 4.63
N TYR A 35 13.34 9.87 5.21
CA TYR A 35 13.96 8.59 5.55
C TYR A 35 13.28 7.98 6.76
N ILE A 36 12.50 6.93 6.51
CA ILE A 36 11.85 6.11 7.55
C ILE A 36 12.21 4.65 7.25
N ARG A 37 12.57 3.85 8.26
CA ARG A 37 12.94 2.43 8.04
C ARG A 37 11.90 1.66 7.21
N GLN A 38 10.63 1.95 7.44
CA GLN A 38 9.51 1.38 6.69
C GLN A 38 9.53 1.75 5.19
N THR A 39 9.89 2.98 4.82
CA THR A 39 9.89 3.40 3.41
C THR A 39 11.00 2.72 2.61
N VAL A 40 12.17 2.49 3.24
CA VAL A 40 13.26 1.69 2.67
C VAL A 40 12.80 0.25 2.41
N ALA A 41 12.14 -0.36 3.40
CA ALA A 41 11.63 -1.72 3.27
C ALA A 41 10.58 -1.83 2.14
N ILE A 42 9.62 -0.91 2.08
CA ILE A 42 8.59 -0.87 1.01
C ILE A 42 9.25 -0.70 -0.37
N ALA A 43 10.28 0.13 -0.51
CA ALA A 43 11.01 0.29 -1.78
C ALA A 43 11.69 -1.02 -2.23
N LEU A 44 12.29 -1.78 -1.30
CA LEU A 44 12.88 -3.10 -1.58
C LEU A 44 11.81 -4.13 -1.96
N LEU A 45 10.66 -4.14 -1.28
CA LEU A 45 9.55 -5.03 -1.60
C LEU A 45 8.93 -4.69 -2.95
N PHE A 46 8.80 -3.41 -3.28
CA PHE A 46 8.38 -2.98 -4.61
C PHE A 46 9.39 -3.41 -5.69
N TYR A 47 10.70 -3.32 -5.42
CA TYR A 47 11.72 -3.87 -6.31
C TYR A 47 11.59 -5.39 -6.48
N SER A 48 11.26 -6.10 -5.41
CA SER A 48 11.12 -7.56 -5.42
C SER A 48 10.04 -8.06 -6.39
N THR A 49 9.05 -7.24 -6.76
CA THR A 49 8.04 -7.62 -7.76
C THR A 49 8.66 -7.89 -9.14
N THR A 50 9.82 -7.29 -9.44
CA THR A 50 10.64 -7.61 -10.63
C THR A 50 10.96 -9.10 -10.67
N PHE A 51 11.26 -9.71 -9.52
CA PHE A 51 11.58 -11.13 -9.44
C PHE A 51 10.33 -12.01 -9.54
N LEU A 52 9.16 -11.54 -9.09
CA LEU A 52 7.89 -12.22 -9.33
C LEU A 52 7.57 -12.31 -10.82
N VAL A 53 7.69 -11.19 -11.55
CA VAL A 53 7.46 -11.13 -13.00
C VAL A 53 8.44 -12.03 -13.75
N ASN A 54 9.73 -11.98 -13.41
CA ASN A 54 10.77 -12.76 -14.07
C ASN A 54 10.91 -14.21 -13.54
N LYS A 55 10.01 -14.67 -12.66
CA LYS A 55 10.02 -16.00 -12.04
C LYS A 55 11.33 -16.36 -11.30
N LYS A 56 12.04 -15.36 -10.77
CA LYS A 56 13.29 -15.55 -10.00
C LYS A 56 12.97 -15.70 -8.51
N THR A 57 12.43 -16.85 -8.12
CA THR A 57 11.87 -17.11 -6.79
C THR A 57 12.87 -16.89 -5.66
N TRP A 58 14.10 -17.38 -5.81
CA TRP A 58 15.15 -17.22 -4.80
C TRP A 58 15.48 -15.76 -4.51
N LEU A 59 15.64 -14.93 -5.55
CA LEU A 59 15.92 -13.50 -5.41
C LEU A 59 14.76 -12.74 -4.76
N PHE A 60 13.52 -13.17 -5.02
CA PHE A 60 12.34 -12.61 -4.36
C PHE A 60 12.41 -12.80 -2.83
N PHE A 61 12.67 -14.03 -2.36
CA PHE A 61 12.76 -14.32 -0.93
C PHE A 61 13.96 -13.66 -0.26
N ILE A 62 15.11 -13.57 -0.94
CA ILE A 62 16.26 -12.79 -0.44
C ILE A 62 15.88 -11.32 -0.23
N CYS A 63 15.18 -10.71 -1.20
CA CYS A 63 14.75 -9.32 -1.03
C CYS A 63 13.78 -9.12 0.13
N ILE A 64 12.86 -10.07 0.38
CA ILE A 64 11.96 -10.02 1.55
C ILE A 64 12.77 -10.14 2.84
N TYR A 65 13.73 -11.06 2.90
CA TYR A 65 14.59 -11.22 4.07
C TYR A 65 15.31 -9.91 4.38
N ILE A 66 15.97 -9.31 3.40
CA ILE A 66 16.65 -8.01 3.56
C ILE A 66 15.66 -6.91 3.98
N ALA A 67 14.48 -6.82 3.36
CA ALA A 67 13.47 -5.83 3.73
C ALA A 67 12.97 -5.99 5.18
N THR A 68 12.88 -7.24 5.66
CA THR A 68 12.47 -7.57 7.03
C THR A 68 13.47 -7.09 8.07
N LEU A 69 14.78 -7.03 7.72
CA LEU A 69 15.81 -6.46 8.59
C LEU A 69 15.61 -4.94 8.82
N PHE A 70 15.04 -4.23 7.85
CA PHE A 70 14.67 -2.82 8.01
C PHE A 70 13.36 -2.65 8.78
N HIS A 71 12.37 -3.48 8.47
CA HIS A 71 11.05 -3.39 9.08
C HIS A 71 10.36 -4.75 9.11
N SER A 72 10.12 -5.29 10.31
CA SER A 72 9.63 -6.66 10.53
C SER A 72 8.30 -6.97 9.82
N THR A 73 7.42 -5.98 9.68
CA THR A 73 6.11 -6.15 9.02
C THR A 73 6.23 -6.50 7.52
N SER A 74 7.39 -6.25 6.93
CA SER A 74 7.72 -6.61 5.55
C SER A 74 7.59 -8.10 5.27
N PHE A 75 7.75 -8.94 6.29
CA PHE A 75 7.62 -10.39 6.17
C PHE A 75 6.25 -10.81 5.61
N VAL A 76 5.18 -10.05 5.90
CA VAL A 76 3.83 -10.32 5.37
C VAL A 76 3.83 -10.37 3.84
N PHE A 77 4.73 -9.64 3.17
CA PHE A 77 4.83 -9.64 1.72
C PHE A 77 5.26 -10.99 1.11
N VAL A 78 5.65 -11.97 1.92
CA VAL A 78 5.92 -13.36 1.48
C VAL A 78 4.74 -13.97 0.71
N PHE A 79 3.51 -13.63 1.10
CA PHE A 79 2.30 -14.11 0.43
C PHE A 79 2.17 -13.59 -1.01
N ALA A 80 2.86 -12.51 -1.36
CA ALA A 80 2.85 -11.96 -2.72
C ALA A 80 3.30 -13.00 -3.76
N TYR A 81 4.14 -13.97 -3.39
CA TYR A 81 4.56 -15.06 -4.28
C TYR A 81 3.37 -15.86 -4.83
N PHE A 82 2.46 -16.25 -3.95
CA PHE A 82 1.27 -17.03 -4.30
C PHE A 82 0.20 -16.13 -4.96
N LEU A 83 -0.04 -14.97 -4.35
CA LEU A 83 -1.07 -14.02 -4.79
C LEU A 83 -0.83 -13.51 -6.21
N PHE A 84 0.42 -13.27 -6.61
CA PHE A 84 0.74 -12.74 -7.93
C PHE A 84 0.30 -13.68 -9.07
N ARG A 85 0.17 -14.98 -8.82
CA ARG A 85 -0.23 -15.98 -9.82
C ARG A 85 -1.66 -16.50 -9.61
N LEU A 86 -2.31 -16.09 -8.52
CA LEU A 86 -3.66 -16.51 -8.18
C LEU A 86 -4.63 -16.17 -9.32
N ARG A 87 -5.47 -17.14 -9.69
CA ARG A 87 -6.60 -16.90 -10.60
C ARG A 87 -7.85 -16.76 -9.76
N ILE A 88 -8.28 -15.52 -9.57
CA ILE A 88 -9.47 -15.19 -8.78
C ILE A 88 -10.46 -14.42 -9.65
N THR A 89 -11.74 -14.74 -9.52
CA THR A 89 -12.81 -14.03 -10.22
C THR A 89 -13.16 -12.74 -9.50
N ILE A 90 -13.69 -11.75 -10.22
CA ILE A 90 -14.13 -10.48 -9.63
C ILE A 90 -15.16 -10.71 -8.51
N LYS A 91 -16.08 -11.65 -8.69
CA LYS A 91 -17.08 -12.02 -7.66
C LYS A 91 -16.41 -12.51 -6.37
N GLN A 92 -15.40 -13.37 -6.49
CA GLN A 92 -14.61 -13.82 -5.34
C GLN A 92 -13.83 -12.67 -4.70
N MET A 93 -13.26 -11.75 -5.49
CA MET A 93 -12.55 -10.59 -4.95
C MET A 93 -13.46 -9.73 -4.07
N PHE A 94 -14.68 -9.41 -4.53
CA PHE A 94 -15.67 -8.69 -3.73
C PHE A 94 -16.13 -9.49 -2.51
N PHE A 95 -16.36 -10.80 -2.67
CA PHE A 95 -16.73 -11.68 -1.55
C PHE A 95 -15.69 -11.63 -0.43
N PHE A 96 -14.40 -11.77 -0.74
CA PHE A 96 -13.35 -11.72 0.27
C PHE A 96 -13.14 -10.32 0.86
N LEU A 97 -13.37 -9.24 0.10
CA LEU A 97 -13.36 -7.88 0.67
C LEU A 97 -14.49 -7.70 1.68
N LEU A 98 -15.69 -8.19 1.37
CA LEU A 98 -16.81 -8.19 2.30
C LEU A 98 -16.49 -9.04 3.55
N MET A 99 -15.97 -10.25 3.35
CA MET A 99 -15.57 -11.12 4.45
C MET A 99 -14.46 -10.50 5.31
N SER A 100 -13.51 -9.76 4.74
CA SER A 100 -12.49 -9.06 5.53
C SER A 100 -13.08 -7.97 6.43
N PHE A 101 -14.13 -7.27 5.95
CA PHE A 101 -14.83 -6.28 6.76
C PHE A 101 -15.60 -6.95 7.90
N LEU A 102 -16.34 -8.03 7.62
CA LEU A 102 -17.04 -8.80 8.66
C LEU A 102 -16.08 -9.41 9.67
N PHE A 103 -14.95 -9.96 9.19
CA PHE A 103 -13.91 -10.53 10.04
C PHE A 103 -13.28 -9.48 10.97
N SER A 104 -13.17 -8.23 10.53
CA SER A 104 -12.65 -7.13 11.36
C SER A 104 -13.44 -6.93 12.66
N ILE A 105 -14.75 -7.20 12.65
CA ILE A 105 -15.63 -7.07 13.84
C ILE A 105 -15.26 -8.11 14.90
N PHE A 106 -14.96 -9.33 14.47
CA PHE A 106 -14.60 -10.44 15.38
C PHE A 106 -13.12 -10.42 15.77
N LEU A 107 -12.27 -9.81 14.95
CA LEU A 107 -10.82 -9.78 15.16
C LEU A 107 -10.42 -9.15 16.49
N VAL A 108 -11.09 -8.08 16.92
CA VAL A 108 -10.81 -7.43 18.20
C VAL A 108 -11.04 -8.41 19.36
N SER A 109 -12.16 -9.15 19.33
CA SER A 109 -12.47 -10.16 20.33
C SER A 109 -11.45 -11.30 20.32
N ILE A 110 -11.04 -11.76 19.13
CA ILE A 110 -10.02 -12.81 19.01
C ILE A 110 -8.68 -12.34 19.58
N PHE A 111 -8.27 -11.11 19.26
CA PHE A 111 -7.04 -10.51 19.77
C PHE A 111 -7.06 -10.42 21.30
N ASN A 112 -8.15 -9.95 21.89
CA ASN A 112 -8.29 -9.84 23.34
C ASN A 112 -8.25 -11.21 24.04
N SER A 113 -8.75 -12.27 23.40
CA SER A 113 -8.69 -13.64 23.95
C SER A 113 -7.31 -14.28 23.81
N ILE A 114 -6.54 -13.93 22.77
CA ILE A 114 -5.20 -14.48 22.52
C ILE A 114 -4.13 -13.71 23.29
N LEU A 115 -4.30 -12.41 23.50
CA LEU A 115 -3.30 -11.54 24.12
C LEU A 115 -2.76 -12.05 25.47
N PRO A 116 -3.60 -12.54 26.41
CA PRO A 116 -3.12 -13.11 27.68
C PRO A 116 -2.33 -14.41 27.51
N LEU A 117 -2.54 -15.15 26.42
CA LEU A 117 -1.87 -16.43 26.15
C LEU A 117 -0.46 -16.24 25.58
N VAL A 118 -0.19 -15.10 24.94
CA VAL A 118 1.12 -14.83 24.31
C VAL A 118 2.15 -14.39 25.35
N GLY A 119 1.73 -13.70 26.42
CA GLY A 119 2.55 -13.33 27.57
C GLY A 119 3.80 -12.47 27.27
N GLY A 120 4.38 -11.91 28.33
CA GLY A 120 5.72 -11.30 28.30
C GLY A 120 5.89 -10.10 27.34
N ILE A 121 7.03 -10.05 26.65
CA ILE A 121 7.47 -8.89 25.84
C ILE A 121 6.52 -8.61 24.66
N ILE A 122 5.88 -9.65 24.12
CA ILE A 122 4.98 -9.52 22.97
C ILE A 122 3.64 -8.90 23.42
N GLN A 123 3.11 -9.32 24.57
CA GLN A 123 1.93 -8.70 25.17
C GLN A 123 2.17 -7.22 25.46
N HIS A 124 3.28 -6.86 26.12
CA HIS A 124 3.59 -5.47 26.45
C HIS A 124 3.77 -4.59 25.20
N LYS A 125 4.41 -5.10 24.14
CA LYS A 125 4.51 -4.40 22.85
C LYS A 125 3.14 -4.20 22.20
N LEU A 126 2.27 -5.20 22.26
CA LEU A 126 0.94 -5.15 21.66
C LEU A 126 0.04 -4.15 22.39
N GLU A 127 0.02 -4.18 23.72
CA GLU A 127 -0.67 -3.20 24.57
C GLU A 127 -0.15 -1.78 24.31
N THR A 128 1.17 -1.60 24.19
CA THR A 128 1.76 -0.30 23.84
C THR A 128 1.28 0.18 22.46
N TYR A 129 1.14 -0.69 21.46
CA TYR A 129 0.64 -0.30 20.13
C TYR A 129 -0.87 -0.03 20.09
N LEU A 130 -1.64 -0.64 20.99
CA LEU A 130 -3.06 -0.33 21.17
C LEU A 130 -3.21 1.03 21.87
N ALA A 131 -2.46 1.25 22.96
CA ALA A 131 -2.44 2.52 23.70
C ALA A 131 -1.90 3.70 22.86
N LEU A 132 -0.80 3.51 22.10
CA LEU A 132 -0.30 4.50 21.13
C LEU A 132 -1.25 4.71 19.94
N GLY A 133 -2.12 3.72 19.68
CA GLY A 133 -3.23 3.84 18.76
C GLY A 133 -4.27 4.84 19.27
N GLU A 134 -4.55 4.84 20.57
CA GLU A 134 -5.45 5.79 21.26
C GLU A 134 -4.83 7.18 21.41
N ASP A 135 -3.51 7.27 21.68
CA ASP A 135 -2.79 8.53 21.95
C ASP A 135 -2.25 9.28 20.70
N GLY A 136 -2.74 8.96 19.50
CA GLY A 136 -2.51 9.83 18.34
C GLY A 136 -1.03 9.96 17.94
N GLY A 137 -0.32 8.84 17.75
CA GLY A 137 0.99 8.82 17.09
C GLY A 137 1.00 9.30 15.62
N THR A 138 -0.11 9.86 15.15
CA THR A 138 -0.21 10.69 13.95
C THR A 138 -0.51 12.11 14.42
N MET A 139 0.32 13.08 14.05
CA MET A 139 0.05 14.53 14.23
C MET A 139 -1.10 14.98 13.30
N THR A 140 -2.21 14.25 13.32
CA THR A 140 -3.43 14.53 12.57
C THR A 140 -4.46 15.06 13.55
N GLN A 141 -5.06 16.21 13.24
CA GLN A 141 -6.28 16.69 13.92
C GLN A 141 -7.51 15.81 13.63
N SER A 142 -7.38 14.84 12.72
CA SER A 142 -8.44 13.87 12.39
C SER A 142 -8.55 12.77 13.43
N SER A 143 -9.79 12.36 13.74
CA SER A 143 -10.05 11.18 14.58
C SER A 143 -9.52 9.89 13.94
N LEU A 144 -9.22 8.88 14.76
CA LEU A 144 -8.76 7.57 14.28
C LEU A 144 -9.76 6.94 13.30
N GLY A 145 -11.05 7.07 13.58
CA GLY A 145 -12.13 6.61 12.70
C GLY A 145 -12.08 7.26 11.32
N GLU A 146 -11.86 8.57 11.24
CA GLU A 146 -11.71 9.28 9.96
C GLU A 146 -10.51 8.78 9.15
N VAL A 147 -9.37 8.55 9.79
CA VAL A 147 -8.16 8.06 9.11
C VAL A 147 -8.42 6.67 8.49
N LEU A 148 -9.10 5.80 9.24
CA LEU A 148 -9.44 4.44 8.81
C LEU A 148 -10.49 4.44 7.70
N ILE A 149 -11.59 5.17 7.87
CA ILE A 149 -12.66 5.31 6.87
C ILE A 149 -12.10 5.89 5.57
N ARG A 150 -11.26 6.92 5.66
CA ARG A 150 -10.58 7.52 4.50
C ARG A 150 -9.69 6.50 3.79
N GLY A 151 -8.98 5.65 4.52
CA GLY A 151 -8.17 4.59 3.92
C GLY A 151 -9.02 3.52 3.23
N ILE A 152 -10.14 3.11 3.83
CA ILE A 152 -11.11 2.19 3.20
C ILE A 152 -11.66 2.81 1.91
N ALA A 153 -12.13 4.06 1.97
CA ALA A 153 -12.69 4.78 0.83
C ALA A 153 -11.68 4.90 -0.32
N ASN A 154 -10.43 5.28 -0.03
CA ASN A 154 -9.37 5.38 -1.04
C ASN A 154 -9.11 4.03 -1.72
N LYS A 155 -9.12 2.94 -0.95
CA LYS A 155 -8.88 1.61 -1.51
C LYS A 155 -10.03 1.12 -2.37
N LEU A 156 -11.27 1.30 -1.90
CA LEU A 156 -12.46 0.95 -2.67
C LEU A 156 -12.54 1.79 -3.95
N PHE A 157 -12.24 3.09 -3.89
CA PHE A 157 -12.23 3.97 -5.04
C PHE A 157 -11.29 3.45 -6.14
N ILE A 158 -10.02 3.21 -5.81
CA ILE A 158 -9.05 2.70 -6.79
C ILE A 158 -9.41 1.28 -7.22
N PHE A 159 -9.87 0.41 -6.32
CA PHE A 159 -10.29 -0.95 -6.67
C PHE A 159 -11.45 -0.96 -7.66
N VAL A 160 -12.48 -0.15 -7.43
CA VAL A 160 -13.65 -0.04 -8.32
C VAL A 160 -13.22 0.50 -9.68
N LEU A 161 -12.38 1.53 -9.73
CA LEU A 161 -11.83 2.04 -11.00
C LEU A 161 -11.08 0.94 -11.76
N LEU A 162 -10.23 0.17 -11.06
CA LEU A 162 -9.49 -0.94 -11.64
C LEU A 162 -10.43 -1.98 -12.24
N ILE A 163 -11.46 -2.42 -11.51
CA ILE A 163 -12.39 -3.45 -11.98
C ILE A 163 -13.26 -2.95 -13.14
N TYR A 164 -13.76 -1.72 -13.07
CA TYR A 164 -14.68 -1.13 -14.05
C TYR A 164 -13.99 -0.87 -15.40
N PHE A 165 -12.79 -0.28 -15.39
CA PHE A 165 -12.09 0.09 -16.63
C PHE A 165 -11.20 -1.01 -17.22
N SER A 166 -10.94 -2.11 -16.49
CA SER A 166 -10.10 -3.20 -17.02
C SER A 166 -10.89 -4.17 -17.90
N SER A 167 -10.35 -4.41 -19.10
CA SER A 167 -10.90 -5.38 -20.04
C SER A 167 -10.64 -6.82 -19.59
N LYS A 168 -11.32 -7.78 -20.23
CA LYS A 168 -11.11 -9.21 -19.96
C LYS A 168 -9.67 -9.64 -20.31
N GLU A 169 -9.14 -9.17 -21.42
CA GLU A 169 -7.79 -9.46 -21.90
C GLU A 169 -6.74 -8.97 -20.90
N MET A 170 -6.95 -7.79 -20.31
CA MET A 170 -6.07 -7.26 -19.27
C MET A 170 -6.06 -8.16 -18.03
N LYS A 171 -7.23 -8.65 -17.62
CA LYS A 171 -7.37 -9.55 -16.47
C LYS A 171 -6.73 -10.92 -16.72
N GLU A 172 -6.57 -11.33 -17.97
CA GLU A 172 -5.85 -12.56 -18.34
C GLU A 172 -4.32 -12.36 -18.39
N ASN A 173 -3.86 -11.13 -18.68
CA ASN A 173 -2.44 -10.79 -18.66
C ASN A 173 -1.83 -10.97 -17.26
N LEU A 174 -0.77 -11.77 -17.16
CA LEU A 174 -0.14 -12.12 -15.89
C LEU A 174 0.35 -10.89 -15.10
N ILE A 175 0.91 -9.89 -15.77
CA ILE A 175 1.48 -8.71 -15.10
C ILE A 175 0.35 -7.87 -14.49
N PHE A 176 -0.66 -7.54 -15.29
CA PHE A 176 -1.80 -6.76 -14.81
C PHE A 176 -2.57 -7.50 -13.71
N ARG A 177 -2.91 -8.79 -13.94
CA ARG A 177 -3.58 -9.64 -12.94
C ARG A 177 -2.76 -9.75 -11.66
N GLY A 178 -1.46 -9.99 -11.77
CA GLY A 178 -0.59 -10.15 -10.61
C GLY A 178 -0.56 -8.91 -9.74
N TYR A 179 -0.37 -7.72 -10.33
CA TYR A 179 -0.43 -6.46 -9.60
C TYR A 179 -1.82 -6.15 -9.03
N LEU A 180 -2.90 -6.48 -9.77
CA LEU A 180 -4.27 -6.36 -9.28
C LEU A 180 -4.52 -7.24 -8.05
N ASN A 181 -4.05 -8.49 -8.06
CA ASN A 181 -4.17 -9.40 -6.92
C ASN A 181 -3.40 -8.91 -5.70
N LEU A 182 -2.18 -8.38 -5.90
CA LEU A 182 -1.41 -7.79 -4.80
C LEU A 182 -2.15 -6.61 -4.20
N TYR A 183 -2.67 -5.71 -5.03
CA TYR A 183 -3.42 -4.55 -4.57
C TYR A 183 -4.70 -4.96 -3.80
N TRP A 184 -5.46 -5.91 -4.35
CA TRP A 184 -6.66 -6.45 -3.72
C TRP A 184 -6.36 -7.10 -2.36
N PHE A 185 -5.28 -7.85 -2.25
CA PHE A 185 -4.87 -8.43 -0.97
C PHE A 185 -4.43 -7.35 0.02
N GLY A 186 -3.78 -6.27 -0.44
CA GLY A 186 -3.51 -5.09 0.37
C GLY A 186 -4.80 -4.47 0.94
N ALA A 187 -5.87 -4.43 0.17
CA ALA A 187 -7.18 -3.99 0.65
C ALA A 187 -7.79 -4.95 1.68
N ILE A 188 -7.70 -6.26 1.48
CA ILE A 188 -8.10 -7.26 2.49
C ILE A 188 -7.36 -7.04 3.81
N LEU A 189 -6.02 -6.92 3.76
CA LEU A 189 -5.21 -6.68 4.96
C LEU A 189 -5.64 -5.40 5.67
N TYR A 190 -5.86 -4.32 4.93
CA TYR A 190 -6.30 -3.06 5.52
C TYR A 190 -7.67 -3.22 6.19
N PHE A 191 -8.65 -3.81 5.51
CA PHE A 191 -10.03 -3.91 6.02
C PHE A 191 -10.08 -4.80 7.26
N SER A 192 -9.35 -5.91 7.26
CA SER A 192 -9.22 -6.78 8.44
C SER A 192 -8.55 -6.08 9.61
N MET A 193 -7.49 -5.31 9.39
CA MET A 193 -6.68 -4.71 10.45
C MET A 193 -7.19 -3.35 10.95
N ALA A 194 -8.10 -2.71 10.21
CA ALA A 194 -8.61 -1.38 10.51
C ALA A 194 -9.29 -1.29 11.88
N SER A 195 -9.96 -2.35 12.33
CA SER A 195 -10.64 -2.39 13.63
C SER A 195 -9.69 -2.56 14.83
N ILE A 196 -8.41 -2.90 14.60
CA ILE A 196 -7.46 -3.19 15.69
C ILE A 196 -6.63 -1.95 16.03
N SER A 197 -5.85 -1.43 15.07
CA SER A 197 -5.02 -0.23 15.27
C SER A 197 -4.44 0.25 13.94
N ILE A 198 -4.18 1.56 13.86
CA ILE A 198 -3.48 2.21 12.74
C ILE A 198 -2.09 1.59 12.48
N VAL A 199 -1.47 0.97 13.50
CA VAL A 199 -0.18 0.29 13.37
C VAL A 199 -0.31 -0.97 12.51
N PHE A 200 -1.36 -1.78 12.72
CA PHE A 200 -1.57 -3.03 11.99
C PHE A 200 -1.98 -2.81 10.55
N VAL A 201 -2.69 -1.72 10.28
CA VAL A 201 -3.02 -1.29 8.93
C VAL A 201 -1.78 -1.14 8.03
N ARG A 202 -0.59 -0.88 8.61
CA ARG A 202 0.68 -0.78 7.87
C ARG A 202 1.10 -2.06 7.17
N PHE A 203 0.57 -3.23 7.57
CA PHE A 203 0.77 -4.50 6.85
C PHE A 203 0.30 -4.42 5.39
N SER A 204 -0.65 -3.53 5.08
CA SER A 204 -1.12 -3.32 3.70
C SER A 204 -0.16 -2.50 2.83
N PHE A 205 0.72 -1.68 3.42
CA PHE A 205 1.50 -0.69 2.65
C PHE A 205 2.45 -1.29 1.61
N PRO A 206 3.14 -2.42 1.86
CA PRO A 206 3.91 -3.11 0.84
C PRO A 206 3.11 -3.52 -0.40
N TYR A 207 1.81 -3.77 -0.23
CA TYR A 207 0.91 -4.12 -1.33
C TYR A 207 0.36 -2.87 -2.02
N ASP A 208 0.18 -1.76 -1.29
CA ASP A 208 -0.37 -0.54 -1.83
C ASP A 208 0.52 0.13 -2.87
N ILE A 209 1.85 0.05 -2.70
CA ILE A 209 2.79 0.69 -3.60
C ILE A 209 2.69 0.17 -5.04
N VAL A 210 2.14 -1.03 -5.26
CA VAL A 210 1.98 -1.58 -6.60
C VAL A 210 1.03 -0.77 -7.50
N GLN A 211 0.17 0.08 -6.91
CA GLN A 211 -0.69 1.02 -7.65
C GLN A 211 0.12 1.94 -8.58
N VAL A 212 1.36 2.25 -8.19
CA VAL A 212 2.32 3.05 -8.97
C VAL A 212 2.56 2.44 -10.36
N ILE A 213 2.45 1.12 -10.51
CA ILE A 213 2.54 0.42 -11.81
C ILE A 213 1.17 0.09 -12.37
N LEU A 214 0.26 -0.37 -11.50
CA LEU A 214 -1.03 -0.90 -11.91
C LEU A 214 -1.94 0.13 -12.61
N LEU A 215 -1.97 1.38 -12.14
CA LEU A 215 -2.79 2.44 -12.75
C LEU A 215 -2.26 2.93 -14.11
N PRO A 216 -0.94 3.15 -14.30
CA PRO A 216 -0.38 3.34 -15.64
C PRO A 216 -0.68 2.20 -16.60
N LEU A 217 -0.62 0.95 -16.14
CA LEU A 217 -1.01 -0.20 -16.95
C LEU A 217 -2.49 -0.14 -17.34
N LEU A 218 -3.37 0.29 -16.42
CA LEU A 218 -4.78 0.51 -16.72
C LEU A 218 -4.96 1.59 -17.81
N LEU A 219 -4.34 2.76 -17.63
CA LEU A 219 -4.43 3.90 -18.55
C LEU A 219 -3.92 3.59 -19.96
N LYS A 220 -2.85 2.79 -20.08
CA LYS A 220 -2.31 2.40 -21.39
C LYS A 220 -3.30 1.54 -22.18
N ASN A 221 -4.00 0.63 -21.49
CA ASN A 221 -4.78 -0.43 -22.14
C ASN A 221 -6.28 -0.12 -22.21
N VAL A 222 -6.76 0.92 -21.52
CA VAL A 222 -8.15 1.38 -21.67
C VAL A 222 -8.37 2.00 -23.07
N SER A 223 -9.61 1.92 -23.55
CA SER A 223 -10.04 2.51 -24.82
C SER A 223 -9.76 4.01 -24.88
N SER A 224 -9.49 4.55 -26.08
CA SER A 224 -9.13 5.95 -26.29
C SER A 224 -10.14 6.93 -25.68
N ASN A 225 -11.44 6.68 -25.87
CA ASN A 225 -12.51 7.56 -25.34
C ASN A 225 -12.51 7.62 -23.81
N ASN A 226 -12.31 6.48 -23.15
CA ASN A 226 -12.31 6.40 -21.69
C ASN A 226 -10.96 6.81 -21.08
N ARG A 227 -9.88 6.81 -21.86
CA ARG A 227 -8.52 7.12 -21.39
C ARG A 227 -8.42 8.52 -20.81
N TYR A 228 -8.93 9.53 -21.51
CA TYR A 228 -8.85 10.92 -21.06
C TYR A 228 -9.68 11.15 -19.79
N VAL A 229 -10.89 10.57 -19.74
CA VAL A 229 -11.75 10.63 -18.56
C VAL A 229 -11.07 9.98 -17.35
N LEU A 230 -10.55 8.76 -17.52
CA LEU A 230 -9.84 8.04 -16.46
C LEU A 230 -8.57 8.77 -16.01
N TYR A 231 -7.82 9.32 -16.97
CA TYR A 231 -6.63 10.13 -16.69
C TYR A 231 -6.99 11.36 -15.85
N ALA A 232 -8.06 12.07 -16.19
CA ALA A 232 -8.54 13.23 -15.44
C ALA A 232 -8.99 12.84 -14.03
N ILE A 233 -9.80 11.79 -13.88
CA ILE A 233 -10.27 11.29 -12.58
C ILE A 233 -9.08 10.94 -11.67
N ILE A 234 -8.11 10.18 -12.17
CA ILE A 234 -6.94 9.79 -11.39
C ILE A 234 -6.08 11.04 -11.09
N SER A 235 -5.90 11.95 -12.04
CA SER A 235 -5.10 13.16 -11.83
C SER A 235 -5.69 14.05 -10.74
N VAL A 236 -7.00 14.28 -10.75
CA VAL A 236 -7.71 15.03 -9.70
C VAL A 236 -7.57 14.34 -8.35
N PHE A 237 -7.77 13.03 -8.30
CA PHE A 237 -7.55 12.23 -7.10
C PHE A 237 -6.11 12.37 -6.57
N LEU A 238 -5.11 12.32 -7.45
CA LEU A 238 -3.71 12.44 -7.07
C LEU A 238 -3.35 13.86 -6.60
N LEU A 239 -3.87 14.90 -7.24
CA LEU A 239 -3.69 16.28 -6.78
C LEU A 239 -4.25 16.47 -5.37
N PHE A 240 -5.44 15.92 -5.10
CA PHE A 240 -6.03 15.94 -3.76
C PHE A 240 -5.17 15.17 -2.75
N ARG A 241 -4.65 13.99 -3.13
CA ARG A 241 -3.72 13.21 -2.30
C ARG A 241 -2.41 13.95 -2.02
N PHE A 242 -1.87 14.63 -3.03
CA PHE A 242 -0.67 15.42 -2.91
C PHE A 242 -0.87 16.60 -1.97
N TYR A 243 -2.01 17.30 -2.09
CA TYR A 243 -2.40 18.35 -1.15
C TYR A 243 -2.46 17.84 0.29
N ILE A 244 -3.14 16.72 0.55
CA ILE A 244 -3.18 16.13 1.91
C ILE A 244 -1.79 15.72 2.39
N THR A 245 -0.95 15.20 1.51
CA THR A 245 0.42 14.79 1.87
C THR A 245 1.30 16.00 2.21
N LEU A 246 1.11 17.12 1.49
CA LEU A 246 1.81 18.37 1.73
C LEU A 246 1.33 19.09 3.00
N PHE A 247 0.03 19.31 3.14
CA PHE A 247 -0.54 20.08 4.23
C PHE A 247 -0.99 19.22 5.42
N GLY A 248 -0.61 17.94 5.42
CA GLY A 248 -0.91 16.99 6.49
C GLY A 248 0.09 17.05 7.64
N SER A 249 0.16 15.96 8.40
CA SER A 249 0.88 15.82 9.67
C SER A 249 2.39 16.07 9.66
N TYR A 250 2.98 16.26 8.48
CA TYR A 250 4.42 16.45 8.34
C TYR A 250 4.78 17.86 7.86
N TYR A 251 3.80 18.75 7.68
CA TYR A 251 4.03 20.12 7.20
C TYR A 251 5.16 20.82 7.96
N ASP A 252 5.13 20.76 9.29
CA ASP A 252 6.11 21.41 10.16
C ASP A 252 7.53 20.79 10.08
N LEU A 253 7.68 19.58 9.50
CA LEU A 253 9.00 18.96 9.29
C LEU A 253 9.79 19.62 8.16
N TYR A 254 9.14 20.40 7.30
CA TYR A 254 9.79 21.02 6.14
C TYR A 254 9.31 22.45 5.86
N VAL A 255 8.41 23.01 6.69
CA VAL A 255 8.03 24.41 6.64
C VAL A 255 8.16 25.05 8.04
N PRO A 256 9.03 26.07 8.24
CA PRO A 256 10.07 26.50 7.30
C PRO A 256 11.14 25.41 7.15
N TYR A 257 11.66 25.24 5.94
CA TYR A 257 12.72 24.27 5.68
C TYR A 257 13.99 24.69 6.42
N LYS A 258 14.34 23.98 7.49
CA LYS A 258 15.58 24.19 8.24
C LYS A 258 16.72 23.46 7.55
N THR A 259 17.68 24.21 7.05
CA THR A 259 18.93 23.61 6.55
C THR A 259 19.84 23.25 7.71
N ILE A 260 20.89 22.44 7.44
CA ILE A 260 21.96 22.16 8.42
C ILE A 260 22.68 23.41 8.93
N PHE A 261 22.50 24.56 8.26
CA PHE A 261 23.08 25.85 8.62
C PHE A 261 22.17 26.70 9.52
N GLN A 262 20.97 26.21 9.84
CA GLN A 262 19.96 26.91 10.65
C GLN A 262 19.56 26.09 11.90
N LEU A 263 20.44 25.16 12.33
CA LEU A 263 20.31 24.39 13.56
C LEU A 263 20.76 25.19 14.78
#